data_AF-A0A924JMQ6-F1
#
_entry.id   AF-A0A924JMQ6-F1
#
_cell.length_a   1.000
_cell.length_b   1.000
_cell.length_c   1.000
_cell.angle_alpha   90.00
_cell.angle_beta   90.00
_cell.angle_gamma   90.00
#
_symmetry.space_group_name_H-M   'P 1'
#
loop_
_entity.id
_entity.type
_entity.pdbx_description
1 polymer ?
#
loop_
_entity_poly.entity_id
_entity_poly.type
_entity_poly.pdbx_seq_one_letter_code
_entity_poly.pdbx_strand_id
1 'polypeptide(L)' 'MKQLLIIRHAKSSWDFSVMNDFDRPLNERGHRDAPMMAKRLLAKHVEI' A
#
# COMPACT_ATOMS: atom_id res chain seq x y z
N MET A 1 21.99 6.32 13.55
CA MET A 1 21.50 4.91 13.58
C MET A 1 20.76 4.62 12.30
N LYS A 2 20.80 3.39 11.78
CA LYS A 2 20.10 3.04 10.52
C LYS A 2 18.69 2.56 10.82
N GLN A 3 17.73 2.88 9.93
CA GLN A 3 16.34 2.41 10.01
C GLN A 3 16.04 1.54 8.79
N LEU A 4 15.26 0.46 8.99
CA LEU A 4 14.76 -0.41 7.93
C LEU A 4 13.24 -0.43 7.99
N LEU A 5 12.60 0.08 6.93
CA LEU A 5 11.15 0.07 6.78
C LEU A 5 10.75 -1.05 5.80
N ILE A 6 10.00 -2.04 6.29
CA ILE A 6 9.44 -3.11 5.46
C ILE A 6 7.93 -2.92 5.42
N ILE A 7 7.40 -2.70 4.22
CA ILE A 7 5.96 -2.53 3.98
C ILE A 7 5.51 -3.41 2.80
N ARG A 8 4.22 -3.72 2.77
CA ARG A 8 3.58 -4.36 1.62
C ARG A 8 2.82 -3.32 0.80
N HIS A 9 2.61 -3.60 -0.48
CA HIS A 9 1.70 -2.82 -1.31
C HIS A 9 0.25 -2.90 -0.79
N ALA A 10 -0.56 -1.89 -1.10
CA ALA A 10 -1.99 -1.90 -0.80
C ALA A 10 -2.72 -2.97 -1.62
N LYS A 11 -3.86 -3.45 -1.14
CA LYS A 11 -4.56 -4.60 -1.74
C LYS A 11 -5.03 -4.29 -3.17
N SER A 12 -4.59 -5.10 -4.13
CA SER A 12 -5.05 -5.09 -5.53
C SER A 12 -6.48 -5.64 -5.69
N SER A 13 -7.14 -5.35 -6.81
CA SER A 13 -8.39 -5.98 -7.22
C SER A 13 -8.14 -7.31 -7.96
N TRP A 14 -9.06 -8.25 -7.76
CA TRP A 14 -9.13 -9.52 -8.48
C TRP A 14 -10.24 -9.55 -9.54
N ASP A 15 -11.01 -8.46 -9.67
CA ASP A 15 -12.20 -8.41 -10.53
C ASP A 15 -11.85 -8.49 -12.03
N PHE A 16 -10.60 -8.16 -12.37
CA PHE A 16 -10.05 -8.27 -13.72
C PHE A 16 -9.23 -9.56 -13.84
N SER A 17 -9.88 -10.64 -14.29
CA SER A 17 -9.25 -11.98 -14.39
C SER A 17 -8.18 -12.08 -15.47
N VAL A 18 -8.26 -11.25 -16.51
CA VAL A 18 -7.36 -11.28 -17.69
C VAL A 18 -6.22 -10.25 -17.61
N MET A 19 -6.16 -9.48 -16.53
CA MET A 19 -5.16 -8.42 -16.36
C MET A 19 -3.86 -8.98 -15.77
N ASN A 20 -2.72 -8.53 -16.28
CA ASN A 20 -1.42 -8.85 -15.69
C ASN A 20 -1.37 -8.36 -14.25
N ASP A 21 -0.65 -9.09 -13.39
CA ASP A 21 -0.62 -8.78 -11.95
C ASP A 21 -0.08 -7.38 -11.63
N PHE A 22 0.88 -6.88 -12.41
CA PHE A 22 1.43 -5.53 -12.24
C PHE A 22 0.45 -4.41 -12.61
N ASP A 23 -0.48 -4.68 -13.51
CA ASP A 23 -1.44 -3.69 -14.00
C ASP A 23 -2.70 -3.64 -13.11
N ARG A 24 -2.86 -4.58 -12.16
CA ARG A 24 -4.06 -4.67 -11.32
C ARG A 24 -4.26 -3.39 -10.49
N PRO A 25 -5.42 -2.72 -10.60
CA PRO A 25 -5.71 -1.55 -9.76
C PRO A 25 -5.91 -1.97 -8.30
N LEU A 26 -5.97 -1.00 -7.39
CA LEU A 26 -6.35 -1.26 -6.00
C LEU A 26 -7.84 -1.62 -5.91
N ASN A 27 -8.20 -2.46 -4.93
CA ASN A 27 -9.60 -2.62 -4.54
C ASN A 27 -9.99 -1.56 -3.49
N GLU A 28 -11.26 -1.55 -3.09
CA GLU A 28 -11.76 -0.60 -2.07
C GLU A 28 -10.95 -0.66 -0.78
N ARG A 29 -10.55 -1.85 -0.33
CA ARG A 29 -9.70 -2.02 0.85
C ARG A 29 -8.33 -1.39 0.62
N GLY A 30 -7.71 -1.61 -0.55
CA GLY A 30 -6.44 -0.99 -0.90
C GLY A 30 -6.50 0.53 -0.84
N HIS A 31 -7.56 1.13 -1.41
CA HIS A 31 -7.79 2.58 -1.36
C HIS A 31 -8.02 3.11 0.06
N ARG A 32 -8.61 2.33 0.97
CA ARG A 32 -8.76 2.69 2.39
C ARG A 32 -7.45 2.53 3.19
N ASP A 33 -6.74 1.43 2.97
CA ASP A 33 -5.55 1.05 3.75
C ASP A 33 -4.34 1.93 3.40
N ALA A 34 -4.16 2.32 2.13
CA ALA A 34 -3.04 3.15 1.67
C ALA A 34 -2.90 4.49 2.42
N PRO A 35 -3.93 5.37 2.46
CA PRO A 35 -3.83 6.64 3.19
C PRO A 35 -3.73 6.45 4.70
N MET A 36 -4.31 5.38 5.25
CA MET A 36 -4.20 5.05 6.67
C MET A 36 -2.75 4.71 7.07
N MET A 37 -2.05 3.93 6.23
CA MET A 37 -0.63 3.64 6.45
C MET A 37 0.24 4.89 6.30
N ALA A 38 -0.04 5.76 5.31
CA ALA A 38 0.67 7.03 5.18
C ALA A 38 0.55 7.88 6.45
N LYS A 39 -0.66 8.02 7.01
CA LYS A 39 -0.89 8.73 8.28
C LYS A 39 -0.10 8.11 9.44
N ARG A 40 0.00 6.78 9.51
CA ARG A 40 0.78 6.08 10.56
C ARG A 40 2.28 6.36 10.45
N LEU A 41 2.83 6.39 9.23
CA LEU A 41 4.25 6.69 9.02
C LEU A 41 4.58 8.14 9.42
N LEU A 42 3.72 9.09 9.02
CA LEU A 42 3.84 10.49 9.42
C LEU A 42 3.77 10.66 10.95
N ALA A 43 2.80 10.02 11.61
CA ALA A 43 2.66 10.08 13.08
C ALA A 43 3.87 9.48 13.83
N LYS A 44 4.56 8.52 13.21
CA LYS A 44 5.79 7.91 13.74
C LYS A 44 7.05 8.71 13.42
N HIS A 45 6.94 9.82 12.71
CA HIS A 45 8.07 10.63 12.24
C HIS A 45 9.11 9.77 11.50
N VAL A 46 8.60 8.84 10.68
CA VAL A 46 9.46 8.05 9.80
C VAL A 46 9.98 8.97 8.70
N GLU A 47 11.29 9.14 8.64
CA GLU A 47 11.97 9.83 7.53
C GLU A 47 12.01 8.86 6.34
N ILE A 48 11.50 9.28 5.18
CA ILE A 48 11.44 8.51 3.93
C ILE A 48 12.28 9.23 2.87
#